data_AF-A0A8T4T6A6-F1
#
_entry.id   AF-A0A8T4T6A6-F1
#
_cell.length_a   1.000
_cell.length_b   1.000
_cell.length_c   1.000
_cell.angle_alpha   90.00
_cell.angle_beta   90.00
_cell.angle_gamma   90.00
#
_symmetry.space_group_name_H-M   'P 1'
#
loop_
_entity.id
_entity.type
_entity.pdbx_description
1 polymer ?
#
loop_
_entity_poly.entity_id
_entity_poly.type
_entity_poly.pdbx_seq_one_letter_code
_entity_poly.pdbx_strand_id
1 'polypeptide(L)'
;NVEIAQLLQYVKGPDFPTGGIISGLSGLKEAYEKGKGKIIVKAKTTIEDHKIIITEIPYMVNKTMLIENIVELVKEGTVEGISDIRDESDREGLRIVLELKKSADPNLVLNQLFAQSMLKTTFGIILLAVHENQPVIFNLKDALRHHIAHRKIVVTKRTQLIKSIQ
;
A
#
# COMPACT_ATOMS: atom_id res chain seq x y z
N ASN A 1 -7.50 8.51 29.04
CA ASN A 1 -8.34 8.05 27.91
C ASN A 1 -7.74 8.63 26.64
N VAL A 2 -7.38 7.80 25.66
CA VAL A 2 -6.79 8.27 24.38
C VAL A 2 -7.84 8.18 23.29
N GLU A 3 -8.00 9.24 22.50
CA GLU A 3 -8.90 9.28 21.35
C GLU A 3 -8.22 8.72 20.09
N ILE A 4 -9.02 8.18 19.14
CA ILE A 4 -8.49 7.60 17.90
C ILE A 4 -7.72 8.65 17.08
N ALA A 5 -8.17 9.91 17.11
CA ALA A 5 -7.48 11.02 16.45
C ALA A 5 -6.04 11.24 16.98
N GLN A 6 -5.79 10.97 18.26
CA GLN A 6 -4.45 11.07 18.85
C GLN A 6 -3.58 9.89 18.41
N LEU A 7 -4.17 8.71 18.19
CA LEU A 7 -3.44 7.54 17.68
C LEU A 7 -2.91 7.76 16.27
N LEU A 8 -3.61 8.53 15.42
CA LEU A 8 -3.16 8.87 14.06
C LEU A 8 -1.82 9.63 14.02
N GLN A 9 -1.42 10.28 15.12
CA GLN A 9 -0.13 10.96 15.22
C GLN A 9 1.03 9.97 15.32
N TYR A 10 0.78 8.80 15.91
CA TYR A 10 1.77 7.75 16.14
C TYR A 10 1.69 6.65 15.07
N VAL A 11 0.47 6.25 14.71
CA VAL A 11 0.20 5.27 13.66
C VAL A 11 -0.37 6.05 12.48
N LYS A 12 0.51 6.50 11.59
CA LYS A 12 0.14 7.39 10.48
C LYS A 12 -0.58 6.68 9.34
N GLY A 13 -0.41 5.36 9.22
CA GLY A 13 -0.92 4.56 8.11
C GLY A 13 -0.22 3.20 8.02
N PRO A 14 -0.66 2.34 7.09
CA PRO A 14 0.05 1.12 6.76
C PRO A 14 1.40 1.42 6.09
N ASP A 15 2.37 0.55 6.33
CA ASP A 15 3.68 0.57 5.70
C ASP A 15 3.80 -0.65 4.78
N PHE A 16 3.83 -0.42 3.47
CA PHE A 16 3.84 -1.49 2.49
C PHE A 16 5.28 -1.89 2.14
N PRO A 17 5.63 -3.19 2.12
CA PRO A 17 6.99 -3.63 1.81
C PRO A 17 7.42 -3.30 0.37
N THR A 18 6.45 -3.06 -0.53
CA THR A 18 6.70 -2.65 -1.92
C THR A 18 6.83 -1.12 -2.08
N GLY A 19 6.70 -0.37 -0.99
CA GLY A 19 6.59 1.09 -1.02
C GLY A 19 5.28 1.56 -1.63
N GLY A 20 5.37 2.59 -2.46
CA GLY A 20 4.24 3.25 -3.10
C GLY A 20 3.71 4.43 -2.30
N ILE A 21 2.71 5.09 -2.88
CA ILE A 21 2.15 6.33 -2.34
C ILE A 21 0.70 6.06 -1.95
N ILE A 22 0.40 6.23 -0.66
CA ILE A 22 -0.98 6.20 -0.18
C ILE A 22 -1.63 7.54 -0.48
N SER A 23 -2.75 7.49 -1.20
CA SER A 23 -3.55 8.65 -1.59
C SER A 23 -4.92 8.57 -0.93
N GLY A 24 -5.33 9.66 -0.27
CA GLY A 24 -6.61 9.77 0.41
C GLY A 24 -6.56 9.30 1.87
N LEU A 25 -6.57 10.24 2.80
CA LEU A 25 -6.50 9.98 4.24
C LEU A 25 -7.87 9.68 4.87
N SER A 26 -8.97 10.03 4.20
CA SER A 26 -10.32 9.84 4.73
C SER A 26 -10.66 8.37 4.98
N GLY A 27 -10.34 7.49 4.02
CA GLY A 27 -10.58 6.06 4.15
C GLY A 27 -9.67 5.38 5.17
N LEU A 28 -8.47 5.93 5.41
CA LEU A 28 -7.60 5.48 6.49
C LEU A 28 -8.20 5.81 7.87
N LYS A 29 -8.70 7.05 8.02
CA LYS A 29 -9.37 7.47 9.25
C LYS A 29 -10.58 6.58 9.53
N GLU A 30 -11.41 6.31 8.52
CA GLU A 30 -12.55 5.39 8.66
C GLU A 30 -12.11 3.99 9.07
N ALA A 31 -11.04 3.46 8.47
CA ALA A 31 -10.49 2.17 8.84
C ALA A 31 -10.07 2.11 10.31
N TYR A 32 -9.47 3.18 10.84
CA TYR A 32 -9.03 3.20 12.23
C TYR A 32 -10.17 3.43 13.23
N GLU A 33 -11.21 4.16 12.82
CA GLU A 33 -12.39 4.43 13.66
C GLU A 33 -13.38 3.27 13.69
N LYS A 34 -13.61 2.62 12.55
CA LYS A 34 -14.66 1.59 12.39
C LYS A 34 -14.12 0.18 12.17
N GLY A 35 -12.80 0.03 12.00
CA GLY A 35 -12.18 -1.24 11.65
C GLY A 35 -12.30 -1.62 10.18
N LYS A 36 -12.89 -0.78 9.34
CA LYS A 36 -13.02 -1.01 7.90
C LYS A 36 -12.91 0.29 7.11
N GLY A 37 -12.23 0.25 5.97
CA GLY A 37 -12.06 1.42 5.11
C GLY A 37 -11.34 1.05 3.82
N LYS A 38 -11.21 2.01 2.90
CA LYS A 38 -10.53 1.82 1.63
C LYS A 38 -9.54 2.95 1.40
N ILE A 39 -8.33 2.62 0.99
CA ILE A 39 -7.31 3.60 0.60
C ILE A 39 -6.88 3.33 -0.84
N ILE A 40 -6.35 4.36 -1.49
CA ILE A 40 -5.75 4.21 -2.81
C ILE A 40 -4.23 4.10 -2.64
N VAL A 41 -3.62 3.11 -3.28
CA VAL A 41 -2.17 2.92 -3.31
C VAL A 41 -1.70 3.12 -4.75
N LYS A 42 -0.77 4.05 -4.95
CA LYS A 42 -0.19 4.41 -6.25
C LYS A 42 1.26 3.98 -6.34
N ALA A 43 1.70 3.67 -7.56
CA ALA A 43 3.10 3.53 -7.90
C ALA A 43 3.84 4.86 -7.69
N LYS A 44 5.14 4.78 -7.40
CA LYS A 44 6.03 5.94 -7.35
C LYS A 44 6.68 6.12 -8.71
N THR A 45 6.38 7.24 -9.34
CA THR A 45 6.80 7.54 -10.70
C THR A 45 7.52 8.88 -10.78
N THR A 46 8.52 8.96 -11.64
CA THR A 46 9.23 10.20 -11.98
C THR A 46 9.23 10.40 -13.49
N ILE A 47 9.14 11.64 -13.95
CA ILE A 47 9.27 11.99 -15.37
C ILE A 47 10.67 12.55 -15.57
N GLU A 48 11.43 11.97 -16.50
CA GLU A 48 12.75 12.44 -16.92
C GLU A 48 12.73 12.60 -18.44
N ASP A 49 12.84 13.84 -18.92
CA ASP A 49 12.68 14.19 -20.34
C ASP A 49 11.40 13.59 -20.97
N HIS A 50 11.55 12.67 -21.92
CA HIS A 50 10.47 11.94 -22.59
C HIS A 50 10.33 10.50 -22.05
N LYS A 51 10.60 10.29 -20.76
CA LYS A 51 10.50 8.98 -20.11
C LYS A 51 9.67 9.07 -18.84
N ILE A 52 8.86 8.04 -18.61
CA ILE A 52 8.21 7.79 -17.32
C ILE A 52 8.94 6.63 -16.66
N ILE A 53 9.46 6.86 -15.46
CA ILE A 53 10.21 5.89 -14.68
C ILE A 53 9.36 5.49 -13.48
N ILE A 54 9.11 4.19 -13.34
CA ILE A 54 8.42 3.61 -12.18
C ILE A 54 9.47 2.97 -11.27
N THR A 55 9.50 3.39 -10.01
CA THR A 55 10.48 2.96 -9.00
C THR A 55 9.88 2.11 -7.88
N GLU A 56 8.57 2.24 -7.64
CA GLU A 56 7.83 1.46 -6.65
C GLU A 56 6.43 1.16 -7.22
N ILE A 57 5.87 0.00 -6.90
CA ILE A 57 4.54 -0.43 -7.37
C ILE A 57 3.59 -0.67 -6.20
N PRO A 58 2.26 -0.61 -6.44
CA PRO A 58 1.29 -0.86 -5.39
C PRO A 58 1.42 -2.27 -4.80
N TYR A 59 1.08 -2.40 -3.52
CA TYR A 59 1.14 -3.68 -2.82
C TYR A 59 0.23 -4.74 -3.48
N MET A 60 0.71 -5.99 -3.52
CA MET A 60 0.08 -7.15 -4.19
C MET A 60 0.01 -7.08 -5.73
N VAL A 61 0.59 -6.06 -6.37
CA VAL A 61 0.73 -6.02 -7.83
C VAL A 61 2.00 -6.75 -8.24
N ASN A 62 1.89 -7.67 -9.20
CA ASN A 62 3.04 -8.35 -9.78
C ASN A 62 3.65 -7.48 -10.89
N LYS A 63 4.98 -7.31 -10.88
CA LYS A 63 5.72 -6.51 -11.87
C LYS A 63 5.45 -6.95 -13.31
N THR A 64 5.55 -8.25 -13.59
CA THR A 64 5.37 -8.79 -14.94
C THR A 64 3.95 -8.55 -15.42
N MET A 65 2.95 -8.79 -14.56
CA MET A 65 1.55 -8.52 -14.90
C MET A 65 1.27 -7.04 -15.13
N LEU A 66 1.93 -6.15 -14.38
CA LEU A 66 1.82 -4.70 -14.61
C LEU A 66 2.36 -4.32 -15.99
N ILE A 67 3.52 -4.84 -16.37
CA ILE A 67 4.13 -4.58 -17.69
C ILE A 67 3.23 -5.13 -18.80
N GLU A 68 2.75 -6.37 -18.67
CA GLU A 68 1.82 -7.00 -19.61
C GLU A 68 0.54 -6.16 -19.78
N ASN A 69 -0.04 -5.70 -18.67
CA ASN A 69 -1.22 -4.83 -18.69
C ASN A 69 -0.95 -3.50 -19.41
N ILE A 70 0.20 -2.86 -19.18
CA ILE A 70 0.56 -1.63 -19.90
C ILE A 70 0.75 -1.90 -21.40
N VAL A 71 1.42 -3.01 -21.76
CA VAL A 71 1.60 -3.41 -23.16
C VAL A 71 0.26 -3.62 -23.86
N GLU A 72 -0.70 -4.27 -23.19
CA GLU A 72 -2.06 -4.48 -23.70
C GLU A 72 -2.79 -3.14 -23.92
N LEU A 73 -2.76 -2.24 -22.93
CA LEU A 73 -3.37 -0.90 -23.04
C LEU A 73 -2.79 -0.07 -24.20
N VAL A 74 -1.49 -0.22 -24.49
CA VAL A 74 -0.84 0.45 -25.64
C VAL A 74 -1.27 -0.17 -26.96
N LYS A 75 -1.37 -1.51 -27.04
CA LYS A 75 -1.80 -2.23 -28.24
C LYS A 75 -3.26 -1.91 -28.61
N GLU A 76 -4.11 -1.76 -27.62
CA GLU A 76 -5.53 -1.41 -27.79
C GLU A 76 -5.75 0.07 -28.14
N GLY A 77 -4.70 0.90 -28.04
CA GLY A 77 -4.81 2.36 -28.24
C GLY A 77 -5.49 3.08 -27.06
N THR A 78 -5.70 2.41 -25.93
CA THR A 78 -6.27 3.02 -24.72
C THR A 78 -5.28 4.00 -24.08
N VAL A 79 -3.98 3.66 -24.13
CA VAL A 79 -2.89 4.55 -23.74
C VAL A 79 -2.02 4.81 -24.95
N GLU A 80 -1.99 6.05 -25.42
CA GLU A 80 -1.18 6.44 -26.57
C GLU A 80 0.11 7.12 -26.13
N GLY A 81 1.04 7.32 -27.08
CA GLY A 81 2.25 8.09 -26.83
C GLY A 81 3.41 7.32 -26.21
N ILE A 82 3.26 6.04 -25.88
CA ILE A 82 4.36 5.15 -25.49
C ILE A 82 5.03 4.59 -26.76
N SER A 83 6.36 4.67 -26.82
CA SER A 83 7.17 4.11 -27.92
C SER A 83 7.80 2.78 -27.55
N ASP A 84 8.26 2.63 -26.31
CA ASP A 84 8.95 1.42 -25.84
C ASP A 84 8.75 1.23 -24.32
N ILE A 85 8.84 -0.01 -23.86
CA ILE A 85 8.67 -0.41 -22.46
C ILE A 85 9.83 -1.33 -22.09
N ARG A 86 10.65 -0.92 -21.11
CA ARG A 86 11.82 -1.68 -20.66
C ARG A 86 11.81 -1.92 -19.16
N ASP A 87 12.14 -3.14 -18.78
CA ASP A 87 12.39 -3.52 -17.40
C ASP A 87 13.89 -3.46 -17.14
N GLU A 88 14.33 -2.41 -16.46
CA GLU A 88 15.72 -2.17 -16.04
C GLU A 88 15.91 -2.56 -14.56
N SER A 89 15.00 -3.36 -13.99
CA SER A 89 15.09 -3.77 -12.59
C SER A 89 16.24 -4.74 -12.36
N ASP A 90 16.97 -4.55 -11.27
CA ASP A 90 18.11 -5.36 -10.88
C ASP A 90 18.00 -5.82 -9.41
N ARG A 91 19.13 -6.14 -8.78
CA ARG A 91 19.17 -6.51 -7.35
C ARG A 91 19.04 -5.30 -6.41
N GLU A 92 19.31 -4.09 -6.89
CA GLU A 92 19.29 -2.86 -6.10
C GLU A 92 17.90 -2.23 -6.06
N GLY A 93 17.06 -2.46 -7.07
CA GLY A 93 15.68 -2.00 -7.02
C GLY A 93 14.83 -2.26 -8.26
N LEU A 94 13.56 -1.89 -8.12
CA LEU A 94 12.61 -1.88 -9.22
C LEU A 94 12.85 -0.65 -10.10
N ARG A 95 12.97 -0.86 -11.41
CA ARG A 95 13.04 0.23 -12.39
C ARG A 95 12.38 -0.18 -13.70
N ILE A 96 11.19 0.35 -13.95
CA ILE A 96 10.50 0.18 -15.24
C ILE A 96 10.55 1.52 -15.98
N VAL A 97 11.05 1.50 -17.21
CA VAL A 97 11.19 2.69 -18.05
C VAL A 97 10.20 2.61 -19.21
N LEU A 98 9.31 3.60 -19.28
CA LEU A 98 8.40 3.80 -20.40
C LEU A 98 8.96 4.96 -21.23
N GLU A 99 9.43 4.66 -22.44
CA GLU A 99 9.83 5.72 -23.38
C GLU A 99 8.62 6.25 -24.12
N LEU A 100 8.57 7.56 -24.26
CA LEU A 100 7.47 8.25 -24.92
C LEU A 100 7.89 8.71 -26.31
N LYS A 101 6.90 8.77 -27.21
CA LYS A 101 7.05 9.42 -28.51
C LYS A 101 7.35 10.91 -28.28
N LYS A 102 8.19 11.50 -29.15
CA LYS A 102 8.57 12.92 -29.05
C LYS A 102 7.39 13.91 -29.01
N SER A 103 6.25 13.52 -29.61
CA SER A 103 5.03 14.33 -29.67
C SER A 103 4.08 14.12 -28.49
N ALA A 104 4.37 13.20 -27.57
CA ALA A 104 3.49 12.88 -26.45
C ALA A 104 3.80 13.78 -25.23
N ASP A 105 2.75 14.27 -24.57
CA ASP A 105 2.87 14.94 -23.28
C ASP A 105 3.04 13.90 -22.16
N PRO A 106 4.18 13.86 -21.44
CA PRO A 106 4.42 12.89 -20.38
C PRO A 106 3.37 12.90 -19.27
N ASN A 107 2.81 14.08 -18.92
CA ASN A 107 1.81 14.19 -17.86
C ASN A 107 0.48 13.58 -18.29
N LEU A 108 0.10 13.78 -19.55
CA LEU A 108 -1.13 13.19 -20.09
C LEU A 108 -1.04 11.66 -20.10
N VAL A 109 0.07 11.11 -20.62
CA VAL A 109 0.29 9.66 -20.66
C VAL A 109 0.32 9.08 -19.23
N LEU A 110 1.03 9.73 -18.30
CA LEU A 110 1.06 9.30 -16.90
C LEU A 110 -0.34 9.29 -16.26
N ASN A 111 -1.16 10.30 -16.53
CA ASN A 111 -2.53 10.36 -16.03
C ASN A 111 -3.41 9.23 -16.60
N GLN A 112 -3.28 8.93 -17.89
CA GLN A 112 -3.96 7.80 -18.52
C GLN A 112 -3.52 6.47 -17.91
N LEU A 113 -2.22 6.28 -17.69
CA LEU A 113 -1.69 5.09 -17.03
C LEU A 113 -2.24 4.94 -15.61
N PHE A 114 -2.29 6.00 -14.80
CA PHE A 114 -2.90 5.93 -13.47
C PHE A 114 -4.42 5.70 -13.49
N ALA A 115 -5.10 5.99 -14.60
CA ALA A 115 -6.53 5.75 -14.74
C ALA A 115 -6.85 4.32 -15.18
N GLN A 116 -6.06 3.77 -16.11
CA GLN A 116 -6.39 2.53 -16.83
C GLN A 116 -5.53 1.33 -16.43
N SER A 117 -4.34 1.54 -15.86
CA SER A 117 -3.41 0.46 -15.50
C SER A 117 -3.41 0.14 -14.01
N MET A 118 -2.70 -0.94 -13.64
CA MET A 118 -2.46 -1.33 -12.26
C MET A 118 -1.46 -0.43 -11.49
N LEU A 119 -1.01 0.70 -12.06
CA LEU A 119 -0.22 1.71 -11.32
C LEU A 119 -0.97 2.35 -10.14
N LYS A 120 -2.30 2.20 -10.09
CA LYS A 120 -3.13 2.65 -8.99
C LYS A 120 -4.13 1.56 -8.63
N THR A 121 -4.14 1.13 -7.38
CA THR A 121 -5.08 0.13 -6.88
C THR A 121 -5.81 0.62 -5.63
N THR A 122 -6.95 0.01 -5.35
CA THR A 122 -7.69 0.22 -4.11
C THR A 122 -7.33 -0.88 -3.13
N PHE A 123 -6.83 -0.51 -1.95
CA PHE A 123 -6.56 -1.43 -0.86
C PHE A 123 -7.66 -1.34 0.19
N GLY A 124 -8.37 -2.45 0.41
CA GLY A 124 -9.38 -2.57 1.45
C GLY A 124 -8.74 -2.91 2.80
N ILE A 125 -8.94 -2.05 3.80
CA ILE A 125 -8.50 -2.30 5.17
C ILE A 125 -9.68 -2.93 5.93
N ILE A 126 -9.45 -4.06 6.59
CA ILE A 126 -10.37 -4.66 7.55
C ILE A 126 -9.60 -5.20 8.76
N LEU A 127 -9.96 -4.74 9.95
CA LEU A 127 -9.37 -5.15 11.23
C LEU A 127 -10.23 -6.26 11.86
N LEU A 128 -10.35 -7.37 11.14
CA LEU A 128 -11.10 -8.55 11.58
C LEU A 128 -10.16 -9.51 12.31
N ALA A 129 -10.54 -9.92 13.53
CA ALA A 129 -9.81 -10.93 14.29
C ALA A 129 -10.75 -11.78 15.13
N VAL A 130 -10.24 -12.91 15.65
CA VAL A 130 -11.00 -13.76 16.57
C VAL A 130 -10.84 -13.25 18.01
N HIS A 131 -11.95 -13.05 18.69
CA HIS A 131 -12.01 -12.75 20.11
C HIS A 131 -13.09 -13.62 20.76
N GLU A 132 -12.73 -14.34 21.83
CA GLU A 132 -13.63 -15.27 22.52
C GLU A 132 -14.31 -16.27 21.57
N ASN A 133 -13.53 -16.85 20.66
CA ASN A 133 -13.99 -17.80 19.63
C ASN A 133 -15.00 -17.24 18.63
N GLN A 134 -15.13 -15.91 18.52
CA GLN A 134 -16.00 -15.26 17.53
C GLN A 134 -15.23 -14.27 16.65
N PRO A 135 -15.58 -14.15 15.36
CA PRO A 135 -15.01 -13.13 14.49
C PRO A 135 -15.56 -11.75 14.85
N VAL A 136 -14.68 -10.81 15.18
CA VAL A 136 -15.02 -9.45 15.59
C VAL A 136 -14.22 -8.44 14.78
N ILE A 137 -14.88 -7.37 14.34
CA ILE A 137 -14.23 -6.23 13.70
C ILE A 137 -13.86 -5.23 14.81
N PHE A 138 -12.58 -4.88 14.88
CA PHE A 138 -12.04 -3.95 15.87
C PHE A 138 -11.74 -2.61 15.24
N ASN A 139 -11.96 -1.52 15.98
CA ASN A 139 -11.26 -0.28 15.67
C ASN A 139 -9.78 -0.40 16.13
N LEU A 140 -8.93 0.55 15.69
CA LEU A 140 -7.49 0.51 16.01
C LEU A 140 -7.23 0.53 17.53
N LYS A 141 -8.01 1.33 18.27
CA LYS A 141 -7.85 1.48 19.72
C LYS A 141 -8.13 0.18 20.47
N ASP A 142 -9.19 -0.51 20.12
CA ASP A 142 -9.57 -1.78 20.74
C ASP A 142 -8.55 -2.87 20.44
N ALA A 143 -8.06 -2.95 19.19
CA ALA A 143 -7.00 -3.88 18.82
C ALA A 143 -5.73 -3.67 19.67
N LEU A 144 -5.27 -2.42 19.83
CA LEU A 144 -4.12 -2.07 20.68
C LEU A 144 -4.38 -2.40 22.15
N ARG A 145 -5.60 -2.14 22.65
CA ARG A 145 -5.99 -2.45 24.03
C ARG A 145 -5.90 -3.95 24.31
N HIS A 146 -6.42 -4.78 23.40
CA HIS A 146 -6.33 -6.24 23.52
C HIS A 146 -4.89 -6.73 23.45
N HIS A 147 -4.06 -6.17 22.57
CA HIS A 147 -2.63 -6.48 22.51
C HIS A 147 -1.91 -6.18 23.84
N ILE A 148 -2.13 -4.99 24.42
CA ILE A 148 -1.51 -4.60 25.70
C ILE A 148 -1.99 -5.49 26.85
N ALA A 149 -3.29 -5.81 26.90
CA ALA A 149 -3.85 -6.70 27.91
C ALA A 149 -3.20 -8.09 27.87
N HIS A 150 -3.07 -8.66 26.67
CA HIS A 150 -2.38 -9.93 26.46
C HIS A 150 -0.90 -9.85 26.89
N ARG A 151 -0.18 -8.79 26.50
CA ARG A 151 1.22 -8.57 26.89
C ARG A 151 1.41 -8.53 28.40
N LYS A 152 0.50 -7.89 29.16
CA LYS A 152 0.55 -7.89 30.62
C LYS A 152 0.45 -9.30 31.20
N ILE A 153 -0.50 -10.11 30.72
CA ILE A 153 -0.67 -11.50 31.16
C ILE A 153 0.60 -12.32 30.90
N VAL A 154 1.15 -12.23 29.68
CA VAL A 154 2.37 -12.96 29.28
C VAL A 154 3.55 -12.56 30.16
N VAL A 155 3.76 -11.26 30.38
CA VAL A 155 4.87 -10.77 31.21
C VAL A 155 4.71 -11.22 32.66
N THR A 156 3.50 -11.16 33.24
CA THR A 156 3.24 -11.63 34.60
C THR A 156 3.54 -13.12 34.75
N LYS A 157 3.02 -13.95 33.83
CA LYS A 157 3.25 -15.41 33.85
C LYS A 157 4.74 -15.74 33.72
N ARG A 158 5.45 -15.05 32.82
CA ARG A 158 6.90 -15.23 32.65
C ARG A 158 7.66 -14.88 33.92
N THR A 159 7.32 -13.77 34.58
CA THR A 159 7.97 -13.35 35.83
C THR A 159 7.70 -14.34 36.97
N GLN A 160 6.47 -14.84 37.09
CA GLN A 160 6.12 -15.86 38.09
C GLN A 160 6.91 -17.16 37.87
N LEU A 161 7.02 -17.61 36.62
CA LEU A 161 7.80 -18.80 36.26
C LEU A 161 9.29 -18.65 36.62
N ILE A 162 9.90 -17.50 36.30
CA ILE A 162 11.31 -17.24 36.63
C ILE A 162 11.52 -17.27 38.15
N LYS A 163 10.61 -16.66 38.92
CA LYS A 163 10.68 -16.65 40.38
C LYS A 163 10.50 -18.04 41.00
N SER A 164 9.72 -18.93 40.39
CA SER A 164 9.53 -20.29 40.91
C SER A 164 10.71 -21.23 40.63
N ILE A 165 11.65 -20.82 39.76
CA ILE A 165 12.85 -21.59 39.40
C ILE A 165 14.07 -21.15 40.23
N GLN A 166 13.97 -20.01 40.94
CA GLN A 166 14.98 -19.50 41.88
C GLN A 166 14.65 -19.93 43.30
#